data_AF-A0A1H2UII0-F1
#
_entry.id   AF-A0A1H2UII0-F1
#
_cell.length_a   1.000
_cell.length_b   1.000
_cell.length_c   1.000
_cell.angle_alpha   90.00
_cell.angle_beta   90.00
_cell.angle_gamma   90.00
#
_symmetry.space_group_name_H-M   'P 1'
#
loop_
_entity.id
_entity.type
_entity.pdbx_description
1 polymer ?
#
loop_
_entity_poly.entity_id
_entity_poly.type
_entity_poly.pdbx_seq_one_letter_code
_entity_poly.pdbx_strand_id
1 'polypeptide(L)'
;MAIQYSVLQGIYFESLGITIINSDEVKRMRILLVLFFFLLISCTGMPEGVVPVKNLNISRYLGKWYEIARLDHSFERGLSNVTAEYELHSDDGINVINRGFLAEENKWKVAEGKAYFVGSRDEGHLKVSFFGPFYGSYIIFDLDQENYQYAFVSGYNTSYLWLLSRTPTVSEDLKERFVKKSKELGFDTNALIFTEQNLAK
;
A
#
# COMPACT_ATOMS: atom_id res chain seq x y z
N MET A 1 -41.13 21.59 -44.45
CA MET A 1 -41.63 21.62 -43.05
C MET A 1 -40.63 21.04 -42.03
N ALA A 2 -39.95 19.92 -42.30
CA ALA A 2 -39.01 19.30 -41.34
C ALA A 2 -37.75 20.13 -41.02
N ILE A 3 -37.24 20.89 -41.99
CA ILE A 3 -36.01 21.71 -41.85
C ILE A 3 -36.22 22.90 -40.89
N GLN A 4 -37.44 23.44 -40.81
CA GLN A 4 -37.73 24.61 -39.97
C GLN A 4 -37.90 24.23 -38.49
N TYR A 5 -38.36 23.00 -38.23
CA TYR A 5 -38.51 22.44 -36.87
C TYR A 5 -37.17 22.14 -36.19
N SER A 6 -36.19 21.65 -36.96
CA SER A 6 -34.85 21.31 -36.44
C SER A 6 -34.05 22.55 -36.07
N VAL A 7 -34.22 23.65 -36.81
CA VAL A 7 -33.61 24.96 -36.49
C VAL A 7 -34.25 25.58 -35.23
N LEU A 8 -35.57 25.46 -35.06
CA LEU A 8 -36.26 25.97 -33.87
C LEU A 8 -35.85 25.24 -32.58
N GLN A 9 -35.67 23.91 -32.63
CA GLN A 9 -35.20 23.14 -31.48
C GLN A 9 -33.77 23.53 -31.07
N GLY A 10 -32.85 23.67 -32.03
CA GLY A 10 -31.47 24.07 -31.75
C GLY A 10 -31.36 25.43 -31.02
N ILE A 11 -32.16 26.41 -31.43
CA ILE A 11 -32.18 27.75 -30.81
C ILE A 11 -32.79 27.71 -29.39
N TYR A 12 -33.74 26.82 -29.13
CA TYR A 12 -34.36 26.66 -27.81
C TYR A 12 -33.41 26.03 -26.78
N PHE A 13 -32.45 25.21 -27.22
CA PHE A 13 -31.44 24.61 -26.33
C PHE A 13 -30.36 25.62 -25.91
N GLU A 14 -29.95 26.53 -26.81
CA GLU A 14 -28.97 27.58 -26.48
C GLU A 14 -29.49 28.59 -25.45
N SER A 15 -30.78 28.96 -25.49
CA SER A 15 -31.38 29.90 -24.54
C SER A 15 -31.55 29.34 -23.12
N LEU A 16 -31.51 28.02 -22.97
CA LEU A 16 -31.56 27.30 -21.69
C LEU A 16 -30.17 26.97 -21.13
N GLY A 17 -29.09 27.38 -21.80
CA GLY A 17 -27.72 27.03 -21.43
C GLY A 17 -27.39 25.54 -21.61
N ILE A 18 -28.18 24.80 -22.38
CA ILE A 18 -27.99 23.37 -22.64
C ILE A 18 -27.13 23.22 -23.89
N THR A 19 -25.85 22.89 -23.72
CA THR A 19 -24.96 22.57 -24.82
C THR A 19 -25.30 21.19 -25.38
N ILE A 20 -25.67 21.09 -26.66
CA ILE A 20 -25.84 19.80 -27.35
C ILE A 20 -24.45 19.23 -27.64
N ILE A 21 -24.01 18.27 -26.82
CA ILE A 21 -22.74 17.57 -27.02
C ILE A 21 -22.91 16.61 -28.21
N ASN A 22 -22.04 16.74 -29.23
CA ASN A 22 -22.08 15.88 -30.41
C ASN A 22 -21.88 14.40 -30.01
N SER A 23 -22.61 13.49 -30.65
CA SER A 23 -22.47 12.03 -30.45
C SER A 23 -21.03 11.53 -30.59
N ASP A 24 -20.20 12.18 -31.42
CA ASP A 24 -18.78 11.86 -31.56
C ASP A 24 -17.96 12.34 -30.36
N GLU A 25 -18.33 13.46 -29.74
CA GLU A 25 -17.72 13.91 -28.48
C GLU A 25 -18.13 13.02 -27.30
N VAL A 26 -19.38 12.56 -27.26
CA VAL A 26 -19.83 11.56 -26.27
C VAL A 26 -19.08 10.24 -26.46
N LYS A 27 -18.86 9.79 -27.69
CA LYS A 27 -18.03 8.59 -27.98
C LYS A 27 -16.57 8.80 -27.57
N ARG A 28 -15.97 9.96 -27.89
CA ARG A 28 -14.60 10.30 -27.47
C ARG A 28 -14.48 10.35 -25.95
N MET A 29 -15.44 10.96 -25.25
CA MET A 29 -15.47 11.02 -23.78
C MET A 29 -15.62 9.63 -23.16
N ARG A 30 -16.44 8.75 -23.73
CA ARG A 30 -16.55 7.34 -23.31
C ARG A 30 -15.24 6.57 -23.54
N ILE A 31 -14.58 6.76 -24.68
CA ILE A 31 -13.29 6.14 -24.98
C ILE A 31 -12.21 6.64 -24.00
N LEU A 32 -12.17 7.95 -23.72
CA LEU A 32 -11.23 8.53 -22.76
C LEU A 32 -11.48 8.03 -21.33
N LEU A 33 -12.73 7.88 -20.91
CA LEU A 33 -13.08 7.27 -19.62
C LEU A 33 -12.67 5.80 -19.57
N VAL A 34 -12.92 5.02 -20.62
CA VAL A 34 -12.49 3.62 -20.69
C VAL A 34 -10.95 3.52 -20.65
N LEU A 35 -10.23 4.37 -21.38
CA LEU A 35 -8.76 4.42 -21.34
C LEU A 35 -8.24 4.86 -19.97
N PHE A 36 -8.91 5.81 -19.30
CA PHE A 36 -8.59 6.19 -17.93
C PHE A 36 -8.80 5.02 -16.95
N PHE A 37 -9.86 4.23 -17.12
CA PHE A 37 -10.09 3.00 -16.36
C PHE A 37 -9.06 1.89 -16.68
N PHE A 38 -8.58 1.79 -17.93
CA PHE A 38 -7.48 0.88 -18.30
C PHE A 38 -6.11 1.32 -17.76
N LEU A 39 -5.93 2.60 -17.42
CA LEU A 39 -4.71 3.11 -16.77
C LEU A 39 -4.70 2.87 -15.26
N LEU A 40 -5.82 2.45 -14.66
CA LEU A 40 -5.92 2.03 -13.25
C LEU A 40 -5.52 0.56 -13.04
N ILE A 41 -4.69 -0.01 -13.93
CA ILE A 41 -4.05 -1.30 -13.69
C ILE A 41 -3.14 -1.12 -12.47
N SER A 42 -3.61 -1.63 -11.32
CA SER A 42 -2.84 -1.70 -10.08
C SER A 42 -1.54 -2.44 -10.38
N CYS A 43 -0.42 -1.74 -10.30
CA CYS A 43 0.89 -2.34 -10.46
C CYS A 43 1.23 -3.13 -9.19
N THR A 44 0.70 -4.36 -9.07
CA THR A 44 1.08 -5.34 -8.03
C THR A 44 2.41 -6.03 -8.40
N GLY A 45 3.34 -5.26 -8.96
CA GLY A 45 4.69 -5.73 -9.29
C GLY A 45 5.51 -5.96 -8.03
N MET A 46 6.66 -6.61 -8.20
CA MET A 46 7.65 -6.82 -7.15
C MET A 46 9.04 -6.45 -7.67
N PRO A 47 9.97 -6.00 -6.79
CA PRO A 47 11.34 -5.73 -7.20
C PRO A 47 12.02 -6.98 -7.76
N GLU A 48 13.01 -6.79 -8.62
CA GLU A 48 13.79 -7.91 -9.15
C GLU A 48 14.46 -8.70 -8.03
N GLY A 49 14.38 -10.04 -8.09
CA GLY A 49 14.96 -10.93 -7.09
C GLY A 49 14.18 -11.06 -5.77
N VAL A 50 13.23 -10.16 -5.49
CA VAL A 50 12.34 -10.28 -4.33
C VAL A 50 11.31 -11.38 -4.60
N VAL A 51 11.35 -12.43 -3.78
CA VAL A 51 10.43 -13.57 -3.89
C VAL A 51 9.58 -13.63 -2.62
N PRO A 52 8.24 -13.60 -2.73
CA PRO A 52 7.36 -13.75 -1.58
C PRO A 52 7.55 -15.11 -0.88
N VAL A 53 7.50 -15.12 0.44
CA VAL A 53 7.54 -16.36 1.21
C VAL A 53 6.36 -17.26 0.84
N LYS A 54 6.59 -18.57 0.84
CA LYS A 54 5.55 -19.59 0.64
C LYS A 54 5.14 -20.20 1.98
N ASN A 55 4.05 -20.95 1.98
CA ASN A 55 3.46 -21.58 3.17
C ASN A 55 3.11 -20.57 4.27
N LEU A 56 2.74 -19.34 3.90
CA LEU A 56 2.30 -18.34 4.86
C LEU A 56 1.01 -18.80 5.55
N ASN A 57 1.09 -19.07 6.85
CA ASN A 57 -0.09 -19.14 7.70
C ASN A 57 -0.50 -17.72 8.15
N ILE A 58 -1.53 -17.17 7.50
CA ILE A 58 -2.01 -15.81 7.80
C ILE A 58 -2.44 -15.64 9.26
N SER A 59 -3.10 -16.64 9.86
CA SER A 59 -3.57 -16.56 11.25
C SER A 59 -2.43 -16.34 12.25
N ARG A 60 -1.22 -16.84 11.95
CA ARG A 60 -0.01 -16.63 12.76
C ARG A 60 0.65 -15.27 12.51
N TYR A 61 0.34 -14.63 11.37
CA TYR A 61 0.84 -13.30 11.00
C TYR A 61 -0.02 -12.17 11.58
N LEU A 62 -1.29 -12.43 11.91
CA LEU A 62 -2.20 -11.46 12.53
C LEU A 62 -1.67 -10.90 13.86
N GLY A 63 -2.29 -9.82 14.30
CA GLY A 63 -1.93 -9.07 15.50
C GLY A 63 -0.85 -8.03 15.24
N LYS A 64 -0.26 -7.55 16.34
CA LYS A 64 0.67 -6.42 16.34
C LYS A 64 2.09 -6.81 15.93
N TRP A 65 2.70 -5.91 15.17
CA TRP A 65 4.11 -5.89 14.79
C TRP A 65 4.71 -4.52 15.08
N TYR A 66 5.92 -4.50 15.59
CA TYR A 66 6.75 -3.32 15.77
C TYR A 66 7.59 -3.12 14.52
N GLU A 67 7.64 -1.89 14.03
CA GLU A 67 8.57 -1.51 12.99
C GLU A 67 9.95 -1.25 13.61
N ILE A 68 10.93 -2.05 13.23
CA ILE A 68 12.31 -1.94 13.73
C ILE A 68 13.16 -1.10 12.80
N ALA A 69 12.94 -1.24 11.49
CA ALA A 69 13.63 -0.44 10.49
C ALA A 69 12.72 -0.21 9.29
N ARG A 70 12.94 0.92 8.61
CA ARG A 70 12.29 1.27 7.34
C ARG A 70 13.24 2.05 6.44
N LEU A 71 12.96 2.09 5.14
CA LEU A 71 13.48 3.18 4.29
C LEU A 71 12.61 4.43 4.49
N ASP A 72 13.15 5.62 4.20
CA ASP A 72 12.39 6.86 4.39
C ASP A 72 11.16 6.89 3.48
N HIS A 73 9.99 7.03 4.12
CA HIS A 73 8.71 7.14 3.45
C HIS A 73 8.11 8.48 3.86
N SER A 74 7.71 9.29 2.88
CA SER A 74 7.20 10.65 3.13
C SER A 74 6.05 10.69 4.13
N PHE A 75 5.27 9.61 4.25
CA PHE A 75 4.14 9.48 5.17
C PHE A 75 4.52 9.05 6.61
N GLU A 76 5.75 8.60 6.86
CA GLU A 76 6.22 8.15 8.20
C GLU A 76 7.31 9.05 8.80
N ARG A 77 7.65 10.15 8.12
CA ARG A 77 8.69 11.08 8.58
C ARG A 77 8.39 11.59 9.99
N GLY A 78 9.40 11.52 10.85
CA GLY A 78 9.32 11.98 12.24
C GLY A 78 8.54 11.06 13.18
N LEU A 79 7.99 9.93 12.71
CA LEU A 79 7.29 8.98 13.56
C LEU A 79 8.26 8.03 14.27
N SER A 80 8.10 7.92 15.58
CA SER A 80 8.67 6.89 16.44
C SER A 80 7.59 5.95 16.97
N ASN A 81 8.00 4.86 17.63
CA ASN A 81 7.10 3.88 18.25
C ASN A 81 6.05 3.33 17.26
N VAL A 82 6.51 3.08 16.03
CA VAL A 82 5.63 2.70 14.92
C VAL A 82 5.26 1.23 15.05
N THR A 83 3.97 0.95 14.93
CA THR A 83 3.41 -0.40 14.94
C THR A 83 2.42 -0.57 13.80
N ALA A 84 2.34 -1.79 13.28
CA ALA A 84 1.29 -2.25 12.38
C ALA A 84 0.51 -3.38 13.04
N GLU A 85 -0.81 -3.27 13.08
CA GLU A 85 -1.70 -4.30 13.61
C GLU A 85 -2.60 -4.85 12.51
N TYR A 86 -2.61 -6.19 12.40
CA TYR A 86 -3.31 -6.90 11.34
C TYR A 86 -4.46 -7.72 11.92
N GLU A 87 -5.67 -7.47 11.44
CA GLU A 87 -6.86 -8.20 11.89
C GLU A 87 -7.61 -8.78 10.70
N LEU A 88 -8.17 -9.98 10.86
CA LEU A 88 -8.96 -10.58 9.80
C LEU A 88 -10.27 -9.80 9.60
N HIS A 89 -10.58 -9.47 8.35
CA HIS A 89 -11.84 -8.84 7.99
C HIS A 89 -12.87 -9.88 7.53
N SER A 90 -14.16 -9.53 7.57
CA SER A 90 -15.25 -10.46 7.27
C SER A 90 -15.34 -10.89 5.79
N ASP A 91 -14.63 -10.20 4.89
CA ASP A 91 -14.57 -10.46 3.45
C ASP A 91 -13.28 -11.20 3.02
N ASP A 92 -12.64 -11.92 3.95
CA ASP A 92 -11.33 -12.56 3.77
C ASP A 92 -10.15 -11.61 3.52
N GLY A 93 -10.38 -10.29 3.61
CA GLY A 93 -9.36 -9.25 3.69
C GLY A 93 -8.73 -9.13 5.06
N ILE A 94 -7.79 -8.20 5.18
CA ILE A 94 -7.06 -7.90 6.42
C ILE A 94 -7.19 -6.41 6.70
N ASN A 95 -7.71 -6.03 7.87
CA ASN A 95 -7.60 -4.67 8.37
C ASN A 95 -6.15 -4.40 8.77
N VAL A 96 -5.63 -3.24 8.39
CA VAL A 96 -4.27 -2.80 8.70
C VAL A 96 -4.36 -1.50 9.48
N ILE A 97 -3.89 -1.49 10.72
CA ILE A 97 -3.85 -0.30 11.56
C ILE A 97 -2.39 0.06 11.81
N ASN A 98 -1.91 1.11 11.15
CA ASN A 98 -0.59 1.68 11.40
C ASN A 98 -0.71 2.81 12.43
N ARG A 99 0.17 2.82 13.42
CA ARG A 99 0.19 3.85 14.47
C ARG A 99 1.62 4.26 14.77
N GLY A 100 1.86 5.56 14.94
CA GLY A 100 3.17 6.10 15.29
C GLY A 100 3.05 7.40 16.08
N PHE A 101 4.06 7.72 16.88
CA PHE A 101 4.11 8.90 17.71
C PHE A 101 4.91 10.01 17.02
N LEU A 102 4.32 11.19 16.89
CA LEU A 102 4.96 12.38 16.33
C LEU A 102 5.35 13.33 17.45
N ALA A 103 6.66 13.40 17.74
CA ALA A 103 7.18 14.17 18.86
C ALA A 103 6.94 15.68 18.73
N GLU A 104 7.07 16.23 17.51
CA GLU A 104 6.86 17.66 17.23
C GLU A 104 5.46 18.15 17.60
N GLU A 105 4.45 17.28 17.46
CA GLU A 105 3.06 17.58 17.75
C GLU A 105 2.57 16.94 19.07
N ASN A 106 3.46 16.23 19.78
CA ASN A 106 3.15 15.45 20.99
C ASN A 106 1.87 14.60 20.87
N LYS A 107 1.70 13.90 19.74
CA LYS A 107 0.48 13.13 19.47
C LYS A 107 0.72 11.85 18.69
N TRP A 108 -0.24 10.94 18.81
CA TRP A 108 -0.29 9.74 18.00
C TRP A 108 -0.97 10.02 16.65
N LYS A 109 -0.35 9.51 15.58
CA LYS A 109 -0.94 9.41 14.25
C LYS A 109 -1.38 7.97 14.04
N VAL A 110 -2.55 7.81 13.43
CA VAL A 110 -3.12 6.51 13.09
C VAL A 110 -3.54 6.55 11.62
N ALA A 111 -3.25 5.47 10.90
CA ALA A 111 -3.71 5.25 9.53
C ALA A 111 -4.35 3.86 9.47
N GLU A 112 -5.59 3.82 8.98
CA GLU A 112 -6.35 2.59 8.81
C GLU A 112 -6.41 2.23 7.32
N GLY A 113 -6.20 0.96 7.02
CA GLY A 113 -6.14 0.44 5.68
C GLY A 113 -6.68 -0.98 5.58
N LYS A 114 -6.67 -1.48 4.36
CA LYS A 114 -7.11 -2.84 4.03
C LYS A 114 -6.06 -3.51 3.16
N ALA A 115 -5.81 -4.79 3.40
CA ALA A 115 -4.95 -5.62 2.59
C ALA A 115 -5.70 -6.85 2.06
N TYR A 116 -5.35 -7.25 0.86
CA TYR A 116 -5.88 -8.44 0.19
C TYR A 116 -4.74 -9.22 -0.45
N PHE A 117 -4.86 -10.54 -0.53
CA PHE A 117 -3.89 -11.36 -1.27
C PHE A 117 -3.95 -11.03 -2.76
N VAL A 118 -2.78 -10.97 -3.41
CA VAL A 118 -2.69 -10.80 -4.86
C VAL A 118 -2.95 -12.12 -5.58
N GLY A 119 -2.50 -13.23 -4.99
CA GLY A 119 -2.67 -14.58 -5.51
C GLY A 119 -3.15 -15.55 -4.42
N SER A 120 -2.41 -16.64 -4.26
CA SER A 120 -2.73 -17.66 -3.25
C SER A 120 -2.56 -17.13 -1.82
N ARG A 121 -3.35 -17.66 -0.89
CA ARG A 121 -3.38 -17.25 0.53
C ARG A 121 -2.19 -17.76 1.35
N ASP A 122 -1.43 -18.71 0.79
CA ASP A 122 -0.19 -19.24 1.36
C ASP A 122 1.06 -18.52 0.83
N GLU A 123 0.89 -17.46 0.05
CA GLU A 123 1.97 -16.63 -0.45
C GLU A 123 1.99 -15.28 0.26
N GLY A 124 3.18 -14.84 0.67
CA GLY A 124 3.43 -13.55 1.30
C GLY A 124 3.28 -12.34 0.38
N HIS A 125 2.39 -12.38 -0.60
CA HIS A 125 2.16 -11.29 -1.55
C HIS A 125 0.74 -10.75 -1.41
N LEU A 126 0.67 -9.56 -0.82
CA LEU A 126 -0.56 -8.81 -0.60
C LEU A 126 -0.51 -7.48 -1.34
N LYS A 127 -1.67 -6.84 -1.43
CA LYS A 127 -1.82 -5.46 -1.86
C LYS A 127 -2.54 -4.70 -0.74
N VAL A 128 -2.01 -3.56 -0.34
CA VAL A 128 -2.52 -2.73 0.76
C VAL A 128 -2.99 -1.38 0.26
N SER A 129 -4.10 -0.87 0.81
CA SER A 129 -4.64 0.47 0.56
C SER A 129 -4.95 1.17 1.87
N PHE A 130 -4.48 2.40 2.02
CA PHE A 130 -4.84 3.30 3.12
C PHE A 130 -5.76 4.44 2.67
N PHE A 131 -5.86 4.72 1.36
CA PHE A 131 -6.66 5.83 0.82
C PHE A 131 -7.18 5.50 -0.59
N GLY A 132 -8.51 5.44 -0.76
CA GLY A 132 -9.16 5.30 -2.08
C GLY A 132 -8.83 4.00 -2.84
N PRO A 133 -9.11 3.92 -4.16
CA PRO A 133 -8.92 2.69 -4.94
C PRO A 133 -7.45 2.40 -5.29
N PHE A 134 -6.49 2.96 -4.54
CA PHE A 134 -5.06 2.80 -4.80
C PHE A 134 -4.46 1.73 -3.89
N TYR A 135 -3.91 0.70 -4.50
CA TYR A 135 -3.24 -0.39 -3.80
C TYR A 135 -1.76 -0.42 -4.14
N GLY A 136 -0.91 -0.56 -3.12
CA GLY A 136 0.52 -0.84 -3.26
C GLY A 136 0.83 -2.29 -2.89
N SER A 137 1.84 -2.89 -3.52
CA SER A 137 2.32 -4.22 -3.12
C SER A 137 2.84 -4.22 -1.69
N TYR A 138 2.59 -5.32 -0.99
CA TYR A 138 3.12 -5.65 0.33
C TYR A 138 3.66 -7.08 0.23
N ILE A 139 4.98 -7.23 0.24
CA ILE A 139 5.64 -8.49 -0.07
C ILE A 139 6.50 -8.91 1.12
N ILE A 140 6.09 -9.97 1.80
CA ILE A 140 6.87 -10.63 2.84
C ILE A 140 7.88 -11.53 2.13
N PHE A 141 9.17 -11.19 2.16
CA PHE A 141 10.23 -11.92 1.42
C PHE A 141 11.23 -12.64 2.34
N ASP A 142 11.11 -12.45 3.65
CA ASP A 142 11.73 -13.30 4.67
C ASP A 142 10.83 -13.30 5.90
N LEU A 143 10.68 -14.44 6.55
CA LEU A 143 9.80 -14.65 7.69
C LEU A 143 10.37 -15.74 8.57
N ASP A 144 10.31 -15.53 9.88
CA ASP A 144 10.47 -16.62 10.85
C ASP A 144 9.32 -17.62 10.70
N GLN A 145 9.54 -18.69 9.94
CA GLN A 145 8.54 -19.73 9.70
C GLN A 145 8.22 -20.55 10.96
N GLU A 146 9.14 -20.59 11.92
CA GLU A 146 8.96 -21.37 13.15
C GLU A 146 8.03 -20.66 14.11
N ASN A 147 8.31 -19.39 14.43
CA ASN A 147 7.62 -18.67 15.52
C ASN A 147 7.03 -17.30 15.11
N TYR A 148 7.18 -16.88 13.85
CA TYR A 148 6.64 -15.62 13.33
C TYR A 148 7.10 -14.40 14.15
N GLN A 149 8.36 -14.40 14.60
CA GLN A 149 8.92 -13.34 15.44
C GLN A 149 9.46 -12.15 14.66
N TYR A 150 9.85 -12.35 13.39
CA TYR A 150 10.30 -11.27 12.51
C TYR A 150 9.74 -11.45 11.09
N ALA A 151 9.61 -10.36 10.34
CA ALA A 151 9.29 -10.37 8.92
C ALA A 151 10.07 -9.27 8.18
N PHE A 152 10.61 -9.59 7.01
CA PHE A 152 11.19 -8.61 6.10
C PHE A 152 10.18 -8.37 4.99
N VAL A 153 9.81 -7.10 4.80
CA VAL A 153 8.72 -6.70 3.92
C VAL A 153 9.21 -5.67 2.93
N SER A 154 8.80 -5.78 1.67
CA SER A 154 9.04 -4.75 0.65
C SER A 154 7.75 -4.27 -0.01
N GLY A 155 7.83 -3.12 -0.67
CA GLY A 155 6.80 -2.66 -1.61
C GLY A 155 7.05 -3.14 -3.03
N TYR A 156 6.42 -2.46 -4.00
CA TYR A 156 6.49 -2.83 -5.43
C TYR A 156 7.83 -2.54 -6.11
N ASN A 157 8.71 -1.75 -5.47
CA ASN A 157 10.04 -1.39 -5.94
C ASN A 157 11.04 -1.32 -4.77
N THR A 158 12.31 -1.00 -5.04
CA THR A 158 13.39 -0.94 -4.04
C THR A 158 13.39 0.29 -3.14
N SER A 159 12.37 1.15 -3.24
CA SER A 159 12.21 2.33 -2.39
C SER A 159 11.38 2.06 -1.13
N TYR A 160 10.83 0.86 -0.96
CA TYR A 160 9.95 0.48 0.14
C TYR A 160 10.43 -0.81 0.80
N LEU A 161 10.81 -0.72 2.07
CA LEU A 161 11.43 -1.82 2.80
C LEU A 161 11.21 -1.63 4.30
N TRP A 162 10.82 -2.70 4.99
CA TRP A 162 10.62 -2.72 6.43
C TRP A 162 11.17 -3.99 7.07
N LEU A 163 11.70 -3.84 8.28
CA LEU A 163 11.92 -4.93 9.24
C LEU A 163 10.85 -4.84 10.32
N LEU A 164 10.01 -5.86 10.41
CA LEU A 164 8.98 -5.98 11.44
C LEU A 164 9.37 -7.03 12.47
N SER A 165 8.98 -6.82 13.73
CA SER A 165 9.20 -7.75 14.83
C SER A 165 8.00 -7.85 15.77
N ARG A 166 7.82 -8.99 16.45
CA ARG A 166 6.83 -9.14 17.52
C ARG A 166 7.23 -8.42 18.82
N THR A 167 8.50 -8.09 18.96
CA THR A 167 9.07 -7.34 20.09
C THR A 167 9.59 -5.97 19.65
N PRO A 168 9.61 -4.95 20.54
CA PRO A 168 10.07 -3.61 20.20
C PRO A 168 11.58 -3.53 19.90
N THR A 169 12.34 -4.56 20.25
CA THR A 169 13.78 -4.68 19.95
C THR A 169 14.10 -6.06 19.41
N VAL A 170 15.21 -6.17 18.69
CA VAL A 170 15.73 -7.41 18.09
C VAL A 170 17.24 -7.51 18.28
N SER A 171 17.81 -8.69 18.06
CA SER A 171 19.26 -8.88 18.08
C SER A 171 19.98 -8.13 16.96
N GLU A 172 21.24 -7.78 17.18
CA GLU A 172 22.09 -7.19 16.14
C GLU A 172 22.29 -8.16 14.96
N ASP A 173 22.47 -9.45 15.21
CA ASP A 173 22.54 -10.47 14.15
C ASP A 173 21.34 -10.44 13.20
N LEU A 174 20.13 -10.20 13.72
CA LEU A 174 18.94 -10.10 12.88
C LEU A 174 18.97 -8.84 12.01
N LYS A 175 19.42 -7.71 12.57
CA LYS A 175 19.58 -6.45 11.82
C LYS A 175 20.64 -6.60 10.74
N GLU A 176 21.78 -7.19 11.05
CA GLU A 176 22.85 -7.44 10.08
C GLU A 176 22.38 -8.34 8.94
N ARG A 177 21.64 -9.42 9.27
CA ARG A 177 21.04 -10.29 8.26
C ARG A 177 20.03 -9.55 7.37
N PHE A 178 19.20 -8.71 7.97
CA PHE A 178 18.25 -7.86 7.24
C PHE A 178 18.97 -6.91 6.28
N VAL A 179 19.98 -6.18 6.76
CA VAL A 179 20.79 -5.26 5.94
C VAL A 179 21.48 -6.02 4.81
N LYS A 180 22.16 -7.14 5.11
CA LYS A 180 22.86 -7.92 4.09
C LYS A 180 21.92 -8.40 2.99
N LYS A 181 20.82 -9.05 3.35
CA LYS A 181 19.85 -9.60 2.39
C LYS A 181 19.21 -8.49 1.55
N SER A 182 18.87 -7.36 2.18
CA SER A 182 18.27 -6.22 1.47
C SER A 182 19.27 -5.57 0.50
N LYS A 183 20.54 -5.45 0.87
CA LYS A 183 21.58 -4.91 0.00
C LYS A 183 21.79 -5.80 -1.25
N GLU A 184 21.77 -7.12 -1.07
CA GLU A 184 21.87 -8.09 -2.18
C GLU A 184 20.71 -7.97 -3.17
N LEU A 185 19.54 -7.53 -2.70
CA LEU A 185 18.34 -7.29 -3.51
C LEU A 185 18.25 -5.86 -4.08
N GLY A 186 19.29 -5.04 -3.92
CA GLY A 186 19.37 -3.70 -4.52
C GLY A 186 18.66 -2.58 -3.76
N PHE A 187 18.27 -2.80 -2.50
CA PHE A 187 17.77 -1.73 -1.63
C PHE A 187 18.93 -0.86 -1.13
N ASP A 188 18.71 0.46 -1.01
CA ASP A 188 19.72 1.38 -0.45
C ASP A 188 19.75 1.30 1.08
N THR A 189 20.50 0.32 1.59
CA THR A 189 20.58 0.08 3.03
C THR A 189 21.29 1.19 3.80
N ASN A 190 21.99 2.11 3.14
CA ASN A 190 22.59 3.26 3.82
C ASN A 190 21.54 4.30 4.23
N ALA A 191 20.36 4.27 3.60
CA ALA A 191 19.22 5.13 3.90
C ALA A 191 18.25 4.51 4.92
N LEU A 192 18.58 3.35 5.51
CA LEU A 192 17.75 2.71 6.53
C LEU A 192 17.67 3.59 7.79
N ILE A 193 16.43 3.78 8.23
CA ILE A 193 16.09 4.38 9.51
C ILE A 193 15.76 3.25 10.46
N PHE A 194 16.47 3.17 11.59
CA PHE A 194 16.08 2.29 12.69
C PHE A 194 15.13 3.04 13.61
N THR A 195 13.90 2.55 13.68
CA THR A 195 12.79 3.24 14.36
C THR A 195 12.95 3.10 15.87
N GLU A 196 12.89 4.22 16.59
CA GLU A 196 12.91 4.22 18.05
C GLU A 196 11.63 3.61 18.63
N GLN A 197 11.76 2.66 19.58
CA GLN A 197 10.65 1.94 20.22
C GLN A 197 10.63 2.16 21.75
N ASN A 198 10.96 3.38 22.17
CA ASN A 198 11.31 3.70 23.56
C ASN A 198 10.11 3.98 24.48
N LEU A 199 8.86 3.92 24.00
CA LEU A 199 7.67 4.09 24.84
C LEU A 199 7.29 2.77 25.52
N ALA A 200 8.08 2.42 26.53
CA ALA A 200 7.62 1.64 27.66
C ALA A 200 7.51 2.57 28.88
N LYS A 201 6.29 3.02 29.17
CA LYS A 201 5.80 3.37 30.52
C LYS A 201 4.30 3.62 30.48
#